data_AF-A3JII3-F1
#
_entry.id   AF-A3JII3-F1
#
_cell.length_a   1.000
_cell.length_b   1.000
_cell.length_c   1.000
_cell.angle_alpha   90.00
_cell.angle_beta   90.00
_cell.angle_gamma   90.00
#
_symmetry.space_group_name_H-M   'P 1'
#
loop_
_entity.id
_entity.type
_entity.pdbx_description
1 polymer ?
#
loop_
_entity_poly.entity_id
_entity_poly.type
_entity_poly.pdbx_seq_one_letter_code
_entity_poly.pdbx_strand_id
1 'polypeptide(L)'
;MSQSVTHSIASRNSVIAGYIRVIDTLAIVTAVFAAILLALGVLVVVQMVFTRYVLGESTMWQTEFTTYAITAAMLLATPYVLKTGGHVAVTVLPDALHGLPKRIMRLTASLVGLSFCLALAYGSWYYVYEAYTMAWTTGTVWNPPLWPAVLPMAVGASLLSLQYVAEILRGEA
;
A
#
# COMPACT_ATOMS: atom_id res chain seq x y z
N MET A 1 -37.80 -24.50 -2.99
CA MET A 1 -36.82 -25.60 -2.94
C MET A 1 -35.60 -25.26 -3.82
N SER A 2 -34.86 -24.17 -3.56
CA SER A 2 -33.63 -23.82 -4.30
C SER A 2 -32.68 -22.85 -3.56
N GLN A 3 -32.53 -22.96 -2.23
CA GLN A 3 -31.64 -22.08 -1.45
C GLN A 3 -30.41 -22.78 -0.85
N SER A 4 -30.03 -23.97 -1.33
CA SER A 4 -29.00 -24.80 -0.69
C SER A 4 -27.63 -24.86 -1.40
N VAL A 5 -27.36 -24.04 -2.43
CA VAL A 5 -26.13 -24.21 -3.25
C VAL A 5 -25.07 -23.12 -3.06
N THR A 6 -25.41 -21.96 -2.48
CA THR A 6 -24.48 -20.80 -2.49
C THR A 6 -23.43 -20.79 -1.38
N HIS A 7 -23.51 -21.68 -0.39
CA HIS A 7 -22.55 -21.70 0.74
C HIS A 7 -21.39 -22.72 0.59
N SER A 8 -21.29 -23.44 -0.52
CA SER A 8 -20.49 -24.69 -0.57
C SER A 8 -19.07 -24.59 -1.17
N ILE A 9 -18.55 -23.43 -1.59
CA ILE A 9 -17.24 -23.37 -2.27
C ILE A 9 -16.12 -22.77 -1.39
N ALA A 10 -16.44 -22.10 -0.28
CA ALA A 10 -15.45 -21.41 0.54
C ALA A 10 -14.73 -22.28 1.61
N SER A 11 -15.03 -23.58 1.74
CA SER A 11 -14.52 -24.40 2.86
C SER A 11 -13.50 -25.49 2.51
N ARG A 12 -12.90 -25.52 1.30
CA ARG A 12 -12.11 -26.70 0.90
C ARG A 12 -10.61 -26.68 1.19
N ASN A 13 -9.98 -25.52 1.47
CA ASN A 13 -8.56 -25.43 1.82
C ASN A 13 -8.33 -24.47 3.00
N SER A 14 -8.19 -25.01 4.20
CA SER A 14 -7.88 -24.25 5.44
C SER A 14 -6.64 -23.38 5.30
N VAL A 15 -5.66 -23.81 4.51
CA VAL A 15 -4.41 -23.08 4.23
C VAL A 15 -4.66 -21.79 3.45
N ILE A 16 -5.48 -21.83 2.40
CA ILE A 16 -5.82 -20.64 1.60
C ILE A 16 -6.61 -19.65 2.44
N ALA A 17 -7.59 -20.13 3.22
CA ALA A 17 -8.35 -19.30 4.12
C ALA A 17 -7.46 -18.67 5.21
N GLY A 18 -6.47 -19.41 5.73
CA GLY A 18 -5.48 -18.89 6.68
C GLY A 18 -4.62 -17.79 6.07
N TYR A 19 -4.06 -18.02 4.88
CA TYR A 19 -3.27 -17.03 4.14
C TYR A 19 -4.05 -15.73 3.92
N ILE A 20 -5.26 -15.82 3.38
CA ILE A 20 -6.10 -14.64 3.10
C ILE A 20 -6.35 -13.85 4.38
N ARG A 21 -6.66 -14.50 5.51
CA ARG A 21 -6.88 -13.81 6.80
C ARG A 21 -5.63 -13.10 7.30
N VAL A 22 -4.46 -13.73 7.17
CA VAL A 22 -3.19 -13.13 7.60
C VAL A 22 -2.90 -11.87 6.78
N ILE A 23 -2.98 -11.97 5.46
CA ILE A 23 -2.75 -10.82 4.56
C ILE A 23 -3.78 -9.71 4.79
N ASP A 24 -5.05 -10.07 4.95
CA ASP A 24 -6.12 -9.11 5.24
C ASP A 24 -5.93 -8.39 6.58
N THR A 25 -5.35 -9.07 7.57
CA THR A 25 -5.04 -8.50 8.88
C THR A 25 -3.83 -7.58 8.78
N LEU A 26 -2.78 -8.01 8.08
CA LEU A 26 -1.59 -7.19 7.81
C LEU A 26 -1.97 -5.90 7.08
N ALA A 27 -2.84 -5.98 6.07
CA ALA A 27 -3.33 -4.81 5.35
C ALA A 27 -4.04 -3.80 6.28
N ILE A 28 -4.86 -4.28 7.23
CA ILE A 28 -5.52 -3.39 8.21
C ILE A 28 -4.48 -2.77 9.16
N VAL A 29 -3.54 -3.56 9.66
CA VAL A 29 -2.49 -3.07 10.57
C VAL A 29 -1.64 -2.00 9.89
N THR A 30 -1.22 -2.20 8.65
CA THR A 30 -0.43 -1.20 7.91
C THR A 30 -1.25 0.04 7.57
N ALA A 31 -2.56 -0.09 7.31
CA ALA A 31 -3.44 1.05 7.13
C ALA A 31 -3.62 1.89 8.40
N VAL A 32 -3.74 1.26 9.57
CA VAL A 32 -3.78 1.97 10.86
C VAL A 32 -2.47 2.71 11.11
N PHE A 33 -1.33 2.04 10.86
CA PHE A 33 -0.02 2.67 10.98
C PHE A 33 0.16 3.85 10.00
N ALA A 34 -0.30 3.69 8.76
CA ALA A 34 -0.33 4.76 7.75
C ALA A 34 -1.19 5.95 8.21
N ALA A 35 -2.36 5.72 8.80
CA ALA A 35 -3.22 6.77 9.33
C ALA A 35 -2.53 7.54 10.48
N ILE A 36 -1.83 6.85 11.37
CA ILE A 36 -1.04 7.46 12.45
C ILE A 36 0.07 8.34 11.87
N LEU A 37 0.83 7.83 10.89
CA LEU A 37 1.90 8.59 10.23
C LEU A 37 1.37 9.83 9.53
N LEU A 38 0.22 9.72 8.84
CA LEU A 38 -0.42 10.86 8.20
C LEU A 38 -0.85 11.91 9.24
N ALA A 39 -1.48 11.49 10.35
CA ALA A 39 -1.87 12.38 11.43
C ALA A 39 -0.66 13.09 12.07
N LEU A 40 0.45 12.37 12.27
CA LEU A 40 1.71 12.95 12.75
C LEU A 40 2.29 13.95 11.74
N GLY A 41 2.26 13.65 10.45
CA GLY A 41 2.69 14.58 9.40
C GLY A 41 1.88 15.87 9.42
N VAL A 42 0.55 15.77 9.54
CA VAL A 42 -0.34 16.95 9.68
C VAL A 42 -0.01 17.74 10.95
N LEU A 43 0.17 17.06 12.08
CA LEU A 43 0.52 17.70 13.35
C LEU A 43 1.84 18.48 13.25
N VAL A 44 2.86 17.90 12.61
CA VAL A 44 4.15 18.56 12.39
C VAL A 44 4.01 19.76 11.46
N VAL A 45 3.18 19.70 10.41
CA VAL A 45 2.91 20.86 9.56
C VAL A 45 2.21 21.98 10.34
N VAL A 46 1.22 21.65 11.17
CA VAL A 46 0.54 22.64 12.02
C VAL A 46 1.54 23.27 12.98
N GLN A 47 2.40 22.46 13.60
CA GLN A 47 3.44 22.94 14.49
C GLN A 47 4.48 23.81 13.76
N MET A 48 4.85 23.46 12.52
CA MET A 48 5.72 24.27 11.65
C MET A 48 5.15 25.66 11.39
N VAL A 49 3.87 25.74 11.03
CA VAL A 49 3.17 27.02 10.84
C VAL A 49 3.15 27.81 12.15
N PHE A 50 2.83 27.17 13.28
CA PHE A 50 2.82 27.83 14.58
C PHE A 50 4.19 28.40 14.96
N THR A 51 5.27 27.61 14.89
CA THR A 51 6.62 28.09 15.20
C THR A 51 7.04 29.25 14.31
N ARG A 52 6.70 29.18 13.02
CA ARG A 52 7.13 30.18 12.05
C ARG A 52 6.42 31.51 12.22
N TYR A 53 5.11 31.49 12.43
CA TYR A 53 4.31 32.73 12.44
C TYR A 53 4.04 33.29 13.84
N VAL A 54 4.08 32.45 14.88
CA VAL A 54 3.81 32.89 16.27
C VAL A 54 5.11 33.10 17.02
N LEU A 55 6.05 32.15 16.93
CA LEU A 55 7.33 32.22 17.66
C LEU A 55 8.43 32.93 16.85
N GLY A 56 8.24 33.09 15.54
CA GLY A 56 9.22 33.72 14.65
C GLY A 56 10.47 32.87 14.38
N GLU A 57 10.43 31.58 14.74
CA GLU A 57 11.54 30.63 14.58
C GLU A 57 11.26 29.63 13.46
N SER A 58 12.30 29.16 12.78
CA SER A 58 12.21 28.11 11.76
C SER A 58 13.06 26.92 12.17
N THR A 59 12.47 25.72 12.15
CA THR A 59 13.22 24.48 12.42
C THR A 59 13.48 23.72 11.12
N MET A 60 14.56 22.94 11.09
CA MET A 60 15.07 22.38 9.82
C MET A 60 14.61 20.95 9.53
N TRP A 61 13.97 20.25 10.47
CA TRP A 61 13.65 18.82 10.36
C TRP A 61 12.20 18.54 9.93
N GLN A 62 11.31 19.54 10.03
CA GLN A 62 9.86 19.38 9.86
C GLN A 62 9.50 18.95 8.44
N THR A 63 10.18 19.51 7.43
CA THR A 63 9.88 19.27 6.01
C THR A 63 10.18 17.82 5.63
N GLU A 64 11.34 17.32 6.00
CA GLU A 64 11.81 15.98 5.69
C GLU A 64 11.01 14.94 6.46
N PHE A 65 10.75 15.17 7.76
CA PHE A 65 9.89 14.29 8.54
C PHE A 65 8.49 14.18 7.93
N THR A 66 7.88 15.31 7.58
CA THR A 66 6.54 15.33 6.96
C THR A 66 6.56 14.60 5.62
N THR A 67 7.59 14.82 4.80
CA THR A 67 7.75 14.13 3.52
C THR A 67 7.85 12.61 3.71
N TYR A 68 8.63 12.16 4.70
CA TYR A 68 8.80 10.74 4.99
C TYR A 68 7.50 10.13 5.52
N ALA A 69 6.83 10.82 6.44
CA ALA A 69 5.58 10.36 7.05
C ALA A 69 4.45 10.24 6.03
N ILE A 70 4.27 11.23 5.15
CA ILE A 70 3.22 11.23 4.11
C ILE A 70 3.52 10.16 3.06
N THR A 71 4.77 10.05 2.60
CA THR A 71 5.18 9.02 1.63
C THR A 71 4.95 7.63 2.21
N ALA A 72 5.34 7.42 3.47
CA ALA A 72 5.12 6.17 4.17
C ALA A 72 3.63 5.84 4.32
N ALA A 73 2.81 6.83 4.69
CA ALA A 73 1.37 6.66 4.83
C ALA A 73 0.72 6.23 3.51
N MET A 74 1.06 6.90 2.40
CA MET A 74 0.50 6.58 1.08
C MET A 74 0.82 5.15 0.67
N LEU A 75 2.06 4.71 0.85
CA LEU A 75 2.52 3.40 0.36
C LEU A 75 2.06 2.24 1.25
N LEU A 76 2.03 2.43 2.58
CA LEU A 76 1.59 1.40 3.53
C LEU A 76 0.07 1.21 3.54
N ALA A 77 -0.71 2.21 3.11
CA ALA A 77 -2.16 2.10 2.97
C ALA A 77 -2.60 1.31 1.72
N THR A 78 -1.75 1.21 0.68
CA THR A 78 -2.11 0.57 -0.60
C THR A 78 -2.72 -0.84 -0.53
N PRO A 79 -2.21 -1.81 0.27
CA PRO A 79 -2.82 -3.15 0.34
C PRO A 79 -4.26 -3.10 0.88
N TYR A 80 -4.55 -2.21 1.83
CA TYR A 80 -5.90 -2.03 2.35
C TYR A 80 -6.82 -1.42 1.30
N VAL A 81 -6.34 -0.43 0.54
CA VAL A 81 -7.11 0.19 -0.55
C VAL A 81 -7.44 -0.82 -1.65
N LEU A 82 -6.50 -1.73 -1.97
CA LEU A 82 -6.77 -2.81 -2.92
C LEU A 82 -7.89 -3.73 -2.40
N LYS A 83 -7.73 -4.22 -1.16
CA LYS A 83 -8.73 -5.08 -0.49
C LYS A 83 -10.14 -4.49 -0.45
N THR A 84 -10.28 -3.17 -0.27
CA THR A 84 -11.59 -2.51 -0.23
C THR A 84 -12.11 -2.10 -1.60
N GLY A 85 -11.36 -2.36 -2.68
CA GLY A 85 -11.69 -1.89 -4.03
C GLY A 85 -11.64 -0.37 -4.16
N GLY A 86 -10.83 0.31 -3.36
CA GLY A 86 -10.74 1.77 -3.31
C GLY A 86 -9.85 2.40 -4.38
N HIS A 87 -9.14 1.60 -5.17
CA HIS A 87 -8.40 2.10 -6.33
C HIS A 87 -9.40 2.59 -7.39
N VAL A 88 -9.23 3.83 -7.85
CA VAL A 88 -10.08 4.39 -8.90
C VAL A 88 -9.94 3.53 -10.16
N ALA A 89 -11.01 2.81 -10.51
CA ALA A 89 -11.06 1.90 -11.64
C ALA A 89 -12.16 2.32 -12.63
N VAL A 90 -11.88 2.23 -13.92
CA VAL A 90 -12.87 2.49 -14.97
C VAL A 90 -13.71 1.21 -15.16
N THR A 91 -14.95 1.22 -14.67
CA THR A 91 -15.81 0.02 -14.69
C THR A 91 -16.72 -0.10 -15.91
N VAL A 92 -16.74 0.90 -16.80
CA VAL A 92 -17.62 0.95 -17.99
C VAL A 92 -17.55 -0.34 -18.83
N LEU A 93 -16.33 -0.79 -19.15
CA LEU A 93 -16.13 -2.01 -19.94
C LEU A 93 -16.38 -3.30 -19.12
N PRO A 94 -15.89 -3.45 -17.88
CA PRO A 94 -16.22 -4.62 -17.05
C PRO A 94 -17.72 -4.78 -16.74
N ASP A 95 -18.47 -3.68 -16.69
CA ASP A 95 -19.90 -3.69 -16.39
C ASP A 95 -20.75 -4.02 -17.62
N ALA A 96 -20.24 -3.74 -18.83
CA ALA A 96 -20.87 -4.15 -20.08
C ALA A 96 -20.67 -5.64 -20.43
N LEU A 97 -19.68 -6.31 -19.82
CA LEU A 97 -19.36 -7.72 -20.08
C LEU A 97 -20.06 -8.65 -19.10
N HIS A 98 -20.53 -9.81 -19.58
CA HIS A 98 -21.23 -10.81 -18.77
C HIS A 98 -20.56 -12.19 -18.88
N GLY A 99 -20.44 -12.92 -17.76
CA GLY A 99 -19.92 -14.28 -17.74
C GLY A 99 -18.41 -14.40 -17.92
N LEU A 100 -17.97 -15.28 -18.82
CA LEU A 100 -16.56 -15.66 -19.00
C LEU A 100 -15.64 -14.48 -19.39
N PRO A 101 -16.01 -13.58 -20.34
CA PRO A 101 -15.16 -12.45 -20.73
C PRO A 101 -14.86 -11.48 -19.58
N LYS A 102 -15.85 -11.22 -18.70
CA LYS A 102 -15.66 -10.36 -17.53
C LYS A 102 -14.61 -10.92 -16.57
N ARG A 103 -14.65 -12.24 -16.35
CA ARG A 103 -13.72 -12.95 -15.47
C ARG A 103 -12.31 -13.01 -16.06
N ILE A 104 -12.18 -13.27 -17.36
CA ILE A 104 -10.86 -13.24 -18.02
C ILE A 104 -10.26 -11.83 -17.90
N MET A 105 -11.05 -10.79 -18.17
CA MET A 105 -10.54 -9.42 -18.16
C MET A 105 -10.09 -8.97 -16.76
N ARG A 106 -10.86 -9.28 -15.72
CA ARG A 106 -10.47 -8.97 -14.34
C ARG A 106 -9.24 -9.78 -13.92
N LEU A 107 -9.14 -11.06 -14.29
CA LEU A 107 -7.97 -11.89 -14.00
C LEU A 107 -6.72 -11.35 -14.70
N THR A 108 -6.84 -10.97 -15.98
CA THR A 108 -5.73 -10.35 -16.71
C THR A 108 -5.31 -9.04 -16.07
N ALA A 109 -6.25 -8.19 -15.66
CA ALA A 109 -5.95 -6.94 -14.96
C ALA A 109 -5.21 -7.19 -13.64
N SER A 110 -5.67 -8.16 -12.83
CA SER A 110 -5.01 -8.54 -11.59
C SER A 110 -3.62 -9.14 -11.81
N LEU A 111 -3.41 -9.93 -12.87
CA LEU A 111 -2.09 -10.48 -13.21
C LEU A 111 -1.10 -9.39 -13.67
N VAL A 112 -1.57 -8.41 -14.46
CA VAL A 112 -0.75 -7.26 -14.86
C VAL A 112 -0.44 -6.37 -13.66
N GLY A 113 -1.42 -6.13 -12.78
CA GLY A 113 -1.21 -5.42 -11.52
C GLY A 113 -0.18 -6.12 -10.63
N LEU A 114 -0.31 -7.44 -10.48
CA LEU A 114 0.63 -8.26 -9.71
C LEU A 114 2.06 -8.21 -10.29
N SER A 115 2.22 -8.34 -11.61
CA SER A 115 3.55 -8.31 -12.23
C SER A 115 4.22 -6.94 -12.06
N PHE A 116 3.46 -5.86 -12.21
CA PHE A 116 3.92 -4.51 -11.91
C PHE A 116 4.33 -4.34 -10.44
N CYS A 117 3.51 -4.81 -9.50
CA CYS A 117 3.80 -4.71 -8.07
C CYS A 117 5.05 -5.52 -7.68
N LEU A 118 5.26 -6.70 -8.28
CA LEU A 118 6.47 -7.50 -8.06
C LEU A 118 7.72 -6.78 -8.59
N ALA A 119 7.66 -6.19 -9.78
CA ALA A 119 8.75 -5.40 -10.34
C ALA A 119 9.06 -4.18 -9.46
N LEU A 120 8.02 -3.48 -8.99
CA LEU A 120 8.15 -2.35 -8.07
C LEU A 120 8.75 -2.77 -6.74
N ALA A 121 8.32 -3.89 -6.16
CA ALA A 121 8.87 -4.42 -4.91
C ALA A 121 10.36 -4.77 -5.05
N TYR A 122 10.75 -5.42 -6.14
CA TYR A 122 12.15 -5.74 -6.43
C TYR A 122 13.00 -4.46 -6.56
N GLY A 123 12.58 -3.52 -7.40
CA GLY A 123 13.29 -2.25 -7.60
C GLY A 123 13.38 -1.43 -6.31
N SER A 124 12.33 -1.43 -5.49
CA SER A 124 12.30 -0.71 -4.22
C SER A 124 13.25 -1.31 -3.19
N TRP A 125 13.32 -2.65 -3.09
CA TRP A 125 14.29 -3.31 -2.21
C TRP A 125 15.73 -3.09 -2.65
N TYR A 126 15.99 -3.12 -3.96
CA TYR A 126 17.29 -2.78 -4.50
C TYR A 126 17.68 -1.33 -4.14
N TYR A 127 16.75 -0.38 -4.32
CA TYR A 127 16.96 1.03 -3.99
C TYR A 127 17.21 1.26 -2.50
N VAL A 128 16.49 0.56 -1.61
CA VAL A 128 16.73 0.57 -0.16
C VAL A 128 18.14 0.08 0.15
N TYR A 129 18.56 -1.02 -0.48
CA TYR A 129 19.88 -1.61 -0.26
C TYR A 129 21.00 -0.66 -0.72
N GLU A 130 20.87 -0.04 -1.89
CA GLU A 130 21.81 1.00 -2.35
C GLU A 130 21.85 2.19 -1.40
N ALA A 131 20.68 2.72 -1.03
CA ALA A 131 20.59 3.85 -0.11
C ALA A 131 21.24 3.57 1.26
N TYR A 132 21.11 2.34 1.76
CA TYR A 132 21.73 1.92 3.01
C TYR A 132 23.25 1.72 2.86
N THR A 133 23.69 0.99 1.84
CA THR A 133 25.11 0.66 1.64
C THR A 133 25.97 1.86 1.26
N MET A 134 25.43 2.75 0.44
CA MET A 134 26.10 3.97 0.00
C MET A 134 25.87 5.15 0.97
N ALA A 135 25.18 4.91 2.10
CA ALA A 135 24.84 5.91 3.11
C ALA A 135 24.23 7.19 2.50
N TRP A 136 23.29 7.04 1.58
CA TRP A 136 22.65 8.17 0.92
C TRP A 136 21.88 9.03 1.93
N THR A 137 21.98 10.34 1.75
CA THR A 137 21.31 11.35 2.56
C THR A 137 20.53 12.28 1.65
N THR A 138 19.58 13.03 2.21
CA THR A 138 18.68 13.89 1.41
C THR A 138 19.37 15.10 0.78
N GLY A 139 20.58 15.46 1.21
CA GLY A 139 21.28 16.66 0.75
C GLY A 139 20.63 17.97 1.22
N THR A 140 19.70 17.88 2.19
CA THR A 140 18.98 19.02 2.78
C THR A 140 19.74 19.57 3.99
N VAL A 141 19.22 20.62 4.62
CA VAL A 141 19.90 21.25 5.77
C VAL A 141 19.88 20.35 7.01
N TRP A 142 18.84 19.53 7.20
CA TRP A 142 18.82 18.52 8.28
C TRP A 142 19.54 17.22 7.88
N ASN A 143 19.62 16.94 6.57
CA ASN A 143 20.35 15.84 5.96
C ASN A 143 20.13 14.44 6.59
N PRO A 144 18.88 14.00 6.88
CA PRO A 144 18.64 12.66 7.38
C PRO A 144 19.05 11.58 6.36
N PRO A 145 19.36 10.36 6.83
CA PRO A 145 19.58 9.21 5.95
C PRO A 145 18.31 8.91 5.14
N LEU A 146 18.49 8.52 3.88
CA LEU A 146 17.38 8.32 2.94
C LEU A 146 16.67 6.97 3.11
N TRP A 147 17.39 5.93 3.55
CA TRP A 147 16.87 4.56 3.63
C TRP A 147 15.54 4.42 4.42
N PRO A 148 15.28 5.14 5.53
CA PRO A 148 14.01 5.04 6.25
C PRO A 148 12.82 5.59 5.45
N ALA A 149 13.06 6.55 4.56
CA ALA A 149 12.02 7.15 3.72
C ALA A 149 11.55 6.20 2.61
N VAL A 150 12.47 5.39 2.09
CA VAL A 150 12.25 4.49 0.95
C VAL A 150 11.83 3.10 1.38
N LEU A 151 12.08 2.72 2.63
CA LEU A 151 11.63 1.44 3.20
C LEU A 151 10.11 1.20 3.11
N PRO A 152 9.24 2.18 3.46
CA PRO A 152 7.79 2.05 3.32
C PRO A 152 7.35 1.72 1.89
N MET A 153 8.09 2.17 0.88
CA MET A 153 7.84 1.83 -0.53
C MET A 153 8.07 0.34 -0.78
N ALA A 154 9.21 -0.18 -0.35
CA ALA A 154 9.55 -1.59 -0.51
C ALA A 154 8.58 -2.51 0.25
N VAL A 155 8.24 -2.14 1.49
CA VAL A 155 7.29 -2.89 2.33
C VAL A 155 5.88 -2.82 1.75
N GLY A 156 5.41 -1.62 1.38
CA GLY A 156 4.08 -1.41 0.80
C GLY A 156 3.88 -2.18 -0.50
N ALA A 157 4.84 -2.09 -1.44
CA ALA A 157 4.79 -2.83 -2.71
C ALA A 157 4.81 -4.35 -2.51
N SER A 158 5.58 -4.83 -1.53
CA SER A 158 5.65 -6.26 -1.20
C SER A 158 4.31 -6.77 -0.64
N LEU A 159 3.70 -6.02 0.29
CA LEU A 159 2.38 -6.35 0.86
C LEU A 159 1.27 -6.25 -0.18
N LEU A 160 1.32 -5.26 -1.06
CA LEU A 160 0.37 -5.10 -2.16
C LEU A 160 0.44 -6.29 -3.13
N SER A 161 1.64 -6.77 -3.44
CA SER A 161 1.84 -7.98 -4.27
C SER A 161 1.21 -9.21 -3.63
N LEU A 162 1.36 -9.38 -2.31
CA LEU A 162 0.71 -10.46 -1.57
C LEU A 162 -0.82 -10.30 -1.56
N GLN A 163 -1.33 -9.08 -1.41
CA GLN A 163 -2.77 -8.82 -1.47
C GLN A 163 -3.36 -9.18 -2.84
N TYR A 164 -2.67 -8.90 -3.95
CA TYR A 164 -3.09 -9.32 -5.28
C TYR A 164 -3.22 -10.85 -5.39
N VAL A 165 -2.28 -11.60 -4.83
CA VAL A 165 -2.37 -13.08 -4.78
C VAL A 165 -3.59 -13.51 -3.96
N ALA A 166 -3.87 -12.85 -2.83
CA ALA A 166 -5.06 -13.14 -2.02
C ALA A 166 -6.36 -12.89 -2.79
N GLU A 167 -6.48 -11.81 -3.57
CA GLU A 167 -7.66 -11.52 -4.38
C GLU A 167 -7.86 -12.51 -5.54
N ILE A 168 -6.78 -12.90 -6.21
CA ILE A 168 -6.81 -13.92 -7.26
C ILE A 168 -7.28 -15.26 -6.67
N LEU A 169 -6.77 -15.65 -5.49
CA LEU A 169 -7.19 -16.87 -4.80
C LEU A 169 -8.63 -16.83 -4.30
N ARG A 170 -9.13 -15.64 -3.97
CA ARG A 170 -10.53 -15.43 -3.57
C ARG A 170 -11.50 -15.54 -4.75
N GLY A 171 -11.01 -15.36 -5.98
CA GLY A 171 -11.83 -15.42 -7.21
C GLY A 171 -12.65 -14.15 -7.44
N GLU A 172 -12.23 -13.03 -6.85
CA GLU A 172 -12.81 -11.70 -7.09
C GLU A 172 -12.21 -11.03 -8.35
N ALA A 173 -11.11 -11.61 -8.87
CA ALA A 173 -10.52 -11.37 -10.18
C ALA A 173 -11.16 -12.22 -11.28
#